data_AF-A0A2G7GQI3-F1
#
_entry.id   AF-A0A2G7GQI3-F1
#
_cell.length_a   1.000
_cell.length_b   1.000
_cell.length_c   1.000
_cell.angle_alpha   90.00
_cell.angle_beta   90.00
_cell.angle_gamma   90.00
#
_symmetry.space_group_name_H-M   'P 1'
#
loop_
_entity.id
_entity.type
_entity.pdbx_description
1 polymer ?
#
loop_
_entity_poly.entity_id
_entity_poly.type
_entity_poly.pdbx_seq_one_letter_code
_entity_poly.pdbx_strand_id
1 'polypeptide(L)'
;MTSVKNERPHSLMPTLLEIRDSGNCGMLEFSCVVDELKATGYEEVAAWLESHEASYRQIITQEFSQWLKEHFPDEPESIAQDAAAATGLEMPEDSFS
;
A
#
# COMPACT_ATOMS: atom_id res chain seq x y z
N MET A 1 -1.02 -29.97 19.78
CA MET A 1 -1.70 -29.60 18.52
C MET A 1 -1.96 -28.11 18.60
N THR A 2 -1.02 -27.30 18.11
CA THR A 2 -1.24 -25.87 17.90
C THR A 2 -2.24 -25.77 16.76
N SER A 3 -3.49 -25.41 17.06
CA SER A 3 -4.43 -24.95 16.03
C SER A 3 -3.73 -23.79 15.33
N VAL A 4 -3.21 -24.03 14.13
CA VAL A 4 -2.92 -22.95 13.20
C VAL A 4 -4.27 -22.27 13.02
N LYS A 5 -4.45 -21.12 13.67
CA LYS A 5 -5.65 -20.32 13.51
C LYS A 5 -5.68 -19.95 12.04
N ASN A 6 -6.54 -20.62 11.27
CA ASN A 6 -6.82 -20.28 9.89
C ASN A 6 -7.46 -18.88 9.77
N GLU A 7 -7.85 -18.28 10.89
CA GLU A 7 -8.28 -16.89 10.93
C GLU A 7 -7.14 -15.97 10.51
N ARG A 8 -7.41 -15.17 9.47
CA ARG A 8 -6.52 -14.14 8.97
C ARG A 8 -6.25 -13.12 10.09
N PRO A 9 -4.99 -12.78 10.38
CA PRO A 9 -4.67 -11.76 11.37
C PRO A 9 -5.21 -10.39 10.90
N HIS A 10 -5.87 -9.68 11.81
CA HIS A 10 -6.46 -8.36 11.53
C HIS A 10 -5.40 -7.32 11.14
N SER A 11 -4.16 -7.50 11.59
CA SER A 11 -3.02 -6.63 11.27
C SER A 11 -2.39 -6.88 9.90
N LEU A 12 -2.84 -7.88 9.13
CA LEU A 12 -2.20 -8.24 7.86
C LEU A 12 -2.06 -7.05 6.90
N MET A 13 -3.17 -6.37 6.60
CA MET A 13 -3.17 -5.26 5.64
C MET A 13 -2.36 -4.03 6.13
N PRO A 14 -2.55 -3.52 7.36
CA PRO A 14 -1.74 -2.39 7.83
C PRO A 14 -0.25 -2.74 7.92
N THR A 15 0.12 -3.96 8.32
CA THR A 15 1.53 -4.34 8.36
C THR A 15 2.15 -4.49 6.96
N LEU A 16 1.39 -4.99 5.97
CA LEU A 16 1.86 -5.00 4.57
C LEU A 16 2.09 -3.58 4.04
N LEU A 17 1.29 -2.60 4.47
CA LEU A 17 1.51 -1.19 4.15
C LEU A 17 2.80 -0.69 4.81
N GLU A 18 3.03 -0.95 6.09
CA GLU A 18 4.27 -0.54 6.78
C GLU A 18 5.53 -1.09 6.07
N ILE A 19 5.48 -2.34 5.61
CA ILE A 19 6.60 -2.99 4.87
C ILE A 19 6.78 -2.40 3.48
N ARG A 20 5.69 -2.03 2.80
CA ARG A 20 5.76 -1.33 1.52
C ARG A 20 6.39 0.05 1.70
N ASP A 21 5.93 0.79 2.71
CA ASP A 21 6.32 2.18 2.97
C ASP A 21 7.74 2.28 3.54
N SER A 22 8.24 1.23 4.21
CA SER A 22 9.64 1.15 4.64
C SER A 22 10.61 1.09 3.47
N GLY A 23 10.14 0.73 2.27
CA GLY A 23 10.94 0.60 1.06
C GLY A 23 11.85 -0.64 1.05
N ASN A 24 11.90 -1.42 2.13
CA ASN A 24 12.72 -2.63 2.25
C ASN A 24 12.25 -3.72 1.29
N CYS A 25 10.93 -3.84 1.09
CA CYS A 25 10.31 -4.82 0.19
C CYS A 25 9.40 -4.14 -0.84
N GLY A 26 9.97 -3.30 -1.71
CA GLY A 26 9.21 -2.46 -2.64
C GLY A 26 8.25 -3.20 -3.59
N MET A 27 8.50 -4.48 -3.90
CA MET A 27 7.60 -5.33 -4.71
C MET A 27 6.74 -6.29 -3.87
N LEU A 28 6.80 -6.21 -2.54
CA LEU A 28 6.15 -7.13 -1.62
C LEU A 28 6.43 -8.60 -1.99
N GLU A 29 7.69 -8.91 -2.31
CA GLU A 29 8.10 -10.30 -2.55
C GLU A 29 7.90 -11.13 -1.27
N PHE A 30 7.33 -12.33 -1.41
CA PHE A 30 6.93 -13.16 -0.28
C PHE A 30 8.05 -13.38 0.75
N SER A 31 9.23 -13.81 0.27
CA SER A 31 10.44 -14.02 1.08
C SER A 31 10.81 -12.78 1.90
N CYS A 32 10.92 -11.64 1.22
CA CYS A 32 11.26 -10.35 1.82
C CYS A 32 10.23 -9.94 2.88
N VAL A 33 8.94 -10.06 2.56
CA VAL A 33 7.86 -9.71 3.49
C VAL A 33 7.89 -10.59 4.73
N VAL A 34 8.08 -11.90 4.58
CA VAL A 34 8.17 -12.83 5.72
C VAL A 34 9.39 -12.52 6.59
N ASP A 35 10.55 -12.25 5.98
CA ASP A 35 11.77 -11.90 6.72
C ASP A 35 11.61 -10.56 7.47
N GLU A 36 11.04 -9.54 6.83
CA GLU A 36 10.79 -8.24 7.45
C GLU A 36 9.79 -8.38 8.61
N LEU A 37 8.70 -9.13 8.44
CA LEU A 37 7.72 -9.39 9.50
C LEU A 37 8.37 -10.05 10.72
N LYS A 38 9.27 -11.01 10.50
CA LYS A 38 10.03 -11.65 11.59
C LYS A 38 10.98 -10.66 12.25
N ALA A 39 11.66 -9.81 11.46
CA ALA A 39 12.57 -8.80 11.97
C ALA A 39 11.87 -7.71 12.81
N THR A 40 10.64 -7.35 12.46
CA THR A 40 9.86 -6.32 13.17
C THR A 40 8.98 -6.87 14.29
N GLY A 41 9.02 -8.18 14.55
CA GLY A 41 8.28 -8.83 15.64
C GLY A 41 6.83 -9.18 15.32
N TYR A 42 6.41 -9.13 14.05
CA TYR A 42 5.10 -9.59 13.57
C TYR A 42 5.09 -11.09 13.26
N GLU A 43 5.61 -11.91 14.19
CA GLU A 43 5.77 -13.36 14.01
C GLU A 43 4.45 -14.09 13.73
N GLU A 44 3.33 -13.63 14.31
CA GLU A 44 2.00 -14.21 14.05
C GLU A 44 1.57 -14.02 12.59
N VAL A 45 1.82 -12.83 12.03
CA VAL A 45 1.50 -12.51 10.63
C VAL A 45 2.42 -13.28 9.69
N ALA A 46 3.72 -13.36 10.02
CA ALA A 46 4.69 -14.15 9.27
C ALA A 46 4.29 -15.63 9.23
N ALA A 47 3.99 -16.24 10.37
CA ALA A 47 3.61 -17.65 10.47
C ALA A 47 2.29 -17.95 9.73
N TRP A 48 1.33 -17.01 9.76
CA TRP A 48 0.09 -17.13 9.00
C TRP A 48 0.35 -17.07 7.49
N LEU A 49 1.19 -16.13 7.03
CA LEU A 49 1.59 -16.02 5.62
C LEU A 49 2.35 -17.26 5.14
N GLU A 50 3.26 -17.80 5.95
CA GLU A 50 3.97 -19.06 5.67
C GLU A 50 2.99 -20.23 5.52
N SER A 51 1.91 -20.26 6.31
CA SER A 51 0.86 -21.28 6.18
C SER A 51 -0.07 -21.06 4.98
N HIS A 52 -0.07 -19.86 4.38
CA HIS A 52 -0.97 -19.45 3.30
C HIS A 52 -0.20 -18.92 2.06
N GLU A 53 1.02 -19.40 1.83
CA GLU A 53 1.89 -18.95 0.73
C GLU A 53 1.19 -19.04 -0.64
N ALA A 54 0.43 -20.12 -0.88
CA ALA A 54 -0.31 -20.32 -2.11
C ALA A 54 -1.33 -19.20 -2.41
N SER A 55 -1.86 -18.58 -1.36
CA SER A 55 -2.82 -17.47 -1.45
C SER A 55 -2.14 -16.10 -1.45
N TYR A 56 -0.85 -16.02 -1.14
CA TYR A 56 -0.13 -14.75 -0.97
C TYR A 56 -0.22 -13.85 -2.20
N ARG A 57 -0.03 -14.41 -3.40
CA ARG A 57 -0.13 -13.66 -4.65
C ARG A 57 -1.50 -13.01 -4.82
N GLN A 58 -2.57 -13.71 -4.47
CA GLN A 58 -3.93 -13.18 -4.53
C GLN A 58 -4.14 -12.09 -3.49
N ILE A 59 -3.64 -12.29 -2.26
CA ILE A 59 -3.69 -11.30 -1.18
C ILE A 59 -3.05 -9.99 -1.63
N ILE A 60 -1.81 -10.03 -2.14
CA ILE A 60 -1.10 -8.80 -2.54
C ILE A 60 -1.72 -8.14 -3.77
N THR A 61 -2.08 -8.92 -4.80
CA THR A 61 -2.54 -8.33 -6.08
C THR A 61 -3.98 -7.86 -6.05
N GLN A 62 -4.86 -8.54 -5.33
CA GLN A 62 -6.30 -8.24 -5.31
C GLN A 62 -6.71 -7.59 -3.98
N GLU A 63 -6.53 -8.30 -2.87
CA GLU A 63 -7.11 -7.89 -1.59
C GLU A 63 -6.42 -6.65 -1.03
N PHE A 64 -5.09 -6.61 -1.03
CA PHE A 64 -4.31 -5.48 -0.57
C PHE A 64 -4.48 -4.27 -1.49
N SER A 65 -4.46 -4.47 -2.81
CA SER A 65 -4.76 -3.41 -3.78
C SER A 65 -6.15 -2.80 -3.59
N GLN A 66 -7.17 -3.62 -3.28
CA GLN A 66 -8.52 -3.13 -3.01
C GLN A 66 -8.58 -2.40 -1.67
N TRP A 67 -7.98 -2.98 -0.63
CA TRP A 67 -7.90 -2.36 0.70
C TRP A 67 -7.24 -0.99 0.64
N LEU A 68 -6.16 -0.83 -0.15
CA LEU A 68 -5.52 0.45 -0.38
C LEU A 68 -6.48 1.48 -0.98
N LYS A 69 -7.28 1.11 -2.00
CA LYS A 69 -8.27 2.02 -2.60
C LYS A 69 -9.39 2.43 -1.63
N GLU A 70 -9.77 1.51 -0.74
CA GLU A 70 -10.83 1.76 0.25
C GLU A 70 -10.33 2.63 1.42
N HIS A 71 -9.07 2.47 1.84
CA HIS A 71 -8.48 3.18 2.99
C HIS A 71 -7.73 4.44 2.62
N PHE A 72 -7.15 4.47 1.43
CA PHE A 72 -6.50 5.61 0.80
C PHE A 72 -7.20 5.84 -0.53
N PRO A 73 -8.49 6.24 -0.53
CA PRO A 73 -9.09 6.72 -1.75
C PRO A 73 -8.18 7.85 -2.21
N ASP A 74 -7.57 7.72 -3.39
CA ASP A 74 -6.83 8.80 -4.00
C ASP A 74 -7.67 10.07 -3.81
N GLU A 75 -7.14 11.06 -3.06
CA GLU A 75 -7.68 12.40 -3.20
C GLU A 75 -7.67 12.66 -4.72
N PRO A 76 -8.78 13.14 -5.30
CA PRO A 76 -8.83 13.40 -6.72
C PRO A 76 -7.60 14.23 -7.06
N GLU A 77 -6.76 13.67 -7.94
CA GLU A 77 -5.62 14.33 -8.59
C GLU A 77 -5.79 15.84 -8.57
N SER A 78 -4.98 16.53 -7.77
CA SER A 78 -4.73 17.97 -7.86
C SER A 78 -5.92 18.83 -8.34
N ILE A 79 -6.82 19.22 -7.44
CA ILE A 79 -7.66 20.42 -7.63
C ILE A 79 -6.78 21.69 -7.84
N ALA A 80 -5.46 21.60 -7.58
CA ALA A 80 -4.48 22.62 -7.93
C ALA A 80 -4.10 22.66 -9.43
N GLN A 81 -4.27 21.57 -10.20
CA GLN A 81 -4.00 21.57 -11.65
C GLN A 81 -5.21 22.04 -12.46
N ASP A 82 -6.43 21.85 -11.95
CA ASP A 82 -7.67 22.27 -12.64
C ASP A 82 -7.97 23.78 -12.44
N ALA A 83 -7.54 24.39 -11.33
CA ALA A 83 -7.75 25.81 -11.07
C ALA A 83 -6.94 26.74 -12.01
N ALA A 84 -5.80 26.28 -12.53
CA ALA A 84 -5.02 27.03 -13.53
C ALA A 84 -5.67 27.01 -14.92
N ALA A 85 -6.48 25.98 -15.23
CA ALA A 85 -7.24 25.90 -16.48
C ALA A 85 -8.55 26.69 -16.43
N ALA A 86 -9.17 26.80 -15.24
CA ALA A 86 -10.44 27.51 -15.04
C ALA A 86 -10.28 29.03 -14.80
N THR A 87 -9.08 29.48 -14.45
CA THR A 87 -8.77 30.92 -14.37
C THR A 87 -8.01 31.33 -15.62
N GLY A 88 -8.75 31.69 -16.67
CA GLY A 88 -8.22 32.38 -17.84
C GLY A 88 -7.66 33.76 -17.48
N LEU A 89 -6.59 33.80 -16.69
CA LEU A 89 -5.75 34.96 -16.51
C LEU A 89 -4.71 34.92 -17.63
N GLU A 90 -5.13 35.45 -18.78
CA GLU A 90 -4.21 35.95 -19.79
C GLU A 90 -3.12 36.75 -19.07
N MET A 91 -1.87 36.28 -19.16
CA MET A 91 -0.72 37.08 -18.80
C MET A 91 -0.80 38.34 -19.67
N PRO A 92 -0.88 39.56 -19.11
CA PRO A 92 -0.67 40.74 -19.92
C PRO A 92 0.77 40.65 -20.44
N GLU A 93 0.92 40.63 -21.76
CA GLU A 93 2.22 40.73 -22.40
C GLU A 93 2.91 41.99 -21.87
N ASP A 94 4.11 41.81 -21.32
CA ASP A 94 5.05 42.89 -21.05
C ASP A 94 5.28 43.68 -22.35
N SER A 95 4.52 44.76 -22.52
CA SER A 95 4.81 45.83 -23.48
C SER A 95 5.33 47.05 -22.72
N PHE A 96 6.53 46.88 -22.13
CA PHE A 96 7.42 47.99 -21.82
C PHE A 96 8.65 47.92 -22.72
N SER A 97 8.53 48.56 -23.89
CA SER A 97 9.52 49.40 -24.61
C SER A 97 9.53 49.15 -26.11
#